data_AF-A0AAU3U1P4-F1
#
_entry.id   AF-A0AAU3U1P4-F1
#
_cell.length_a   1.000
_cell.length_b   1.000
_cell.length_c   1.000
_cell.angle_alpha   90.00
_cell.angle_beta   90.00
_cell.angle_gamma   90.00
#
_symmetry.space_group_name_H-M   'P 1'
#
loop_
_entity.id
_entity.type
_entity.pdbx_description
1 polymer ?
#
loop_
_entity_poly.entity_id
_entity_poly.type
_entity_poly.pdbx_seq_one_letter_code
_entity_poly.pdbx_strand_id
1 'polypeptide(L)'
;MKAVKAVNLGVLFLIELGALAAVGYWGFTRGVSTPLAWLLGLGAPAVLIALWALFGSQKASYKTRGAVRVCFELLWFGAGVAALIVAGAVAWAIAFAAVCAGSKTLAVIWRQ
;
A
#
# COMPACT_ATOMS: atom_id res chain seq x y z
N MET A 1 -15.18 -8.09 -20.82
CA MET A 1 -15.03 -8.21 -19.36
C MET A 1 -13.68 -8.76 -18.90
N LYS A 2 -13.13 -9.86 -19.47
CA LYS A 2 -11.86 -10.45 -19.02
C LYS A 2 -10.67 -9.47 -19.03
N ALA A 3 -10.49 -8.73 -20.12
CA ALA A 3 -9.41 -7.74 -20.24
C ALA A 3 -9.48 -6.64 -19.18
N VAL A 4 -10.67 -6.06 -18.97
CA VAL A 4 -10.89 -5.00 -17.96
C VAL A 4 -10.60 -5.49 -16.54
N LYS A 5 -11.01 -6.72 -16.22
CA LYS A 5 -10.67 -7.37 -14.94
C LYS A 5 -9.15 -7.53 -14.77
N ALA A 6 -8.44 -7.96 -15.81
CA ALA A 6 -6.98 -8.09 -15.77
C ALA A 6 -6.28 -6.73 -15.56
N VAL A 7 -6.76 -5.67 -16.21
CA VAL A 7 -6.28 -4.31 -15.97
C VAL A 7 -6.47 -3.91 -14.51
N ASN A 8 -7.64 -4.13 -13.92
CA ASN A 8 -7.88 -3.79 -12.52
C ASN A 8 -6.99 -4.59 -11.56
N LEU A 9 -6.69 -5.87 -11.85
CA LEU A 9 -5.71 -6.64 -11.07
C LEU A 9 -4.31 -6.03 -11.17
N GLY A 10 -3.92 -5.56 -12.35
CA GLY A 10 -2.67 -4.81 -12.53
C GLY A 10 -2.65 -3.53 -11.71
N VAL A 11 -3.74 -2.77 -11.70
CA VAL A 11 -3.87 -1.56 -10.87
C VAL A 11 -3.78 -1.90 -9.38
N LEU A 12 -4.49 -2.94 -8.92
CA LEU A 12 -4.40 -3.42 -7.52
C LEU A 12 -2.95 -3.73 -7.12
N PHE A 13 -2.22 -4.43 -7.99
CA PHE A 13 -0.82 -4.72 -7.74
C PHE A 13 0.05 -3.44 -7.71
N LEU A 14 -0.19 -2.50 -8.62
CA LEU A 14 0.55 -1.24 -8.65
C LEU A 14 0.27 -0.37 -7.43
N ILE A 15 -0.96 -0.33 -6.90
CA ILE A 15 -1.25 0.40 -5.66
C ILE A 15 -0.63 -0.27 -4.43
N GLU A 16 -0.50 -1.61 -4.42
CA GLU A 16 0.21 -2.33 -3.36
C GLU A 16 1.69 -1.92 -3.33
N LEU A 17 2.33 -1.87 -4.49
CA LEU A 17 3.70 -1.34 -4.64
C LEU A 17 3.79 0.16 -4.35
N GLY A 18 2.77 0.92 -4.72
CA GLY A 18 2.67 2.35 -4.46
C GLY A 18 2.68 2.67 -2.96
N ALA A 19 2.07 1.83 -2.12
CA ALA A 19 2.14 1.98 -0.67
C ALA A 19 3.59 1.84 -0.15
N LEU A 20 4.36 0.87 -0.67
CA LEU A 20 5.78 0.71 -0.31
C LEU A 20 6.61 1.92 -0.76
N ALA A 21 6.39 2.39 -1.99
CA ALA A 21 7.05 3.56 -2.54
C ALA A 21 6.74 4.83 -1.73
N ALA A 22 5.48 5.01 -1.32
CA ALA A 22 5.04 6.12 -0.48
C ALA A 22 5.74 6.14 0.88
N VAL A 23 5.83 4.99 1.55
CA VAL A 23 6.51 4.88 2.85
C VAL A 23 8.02 5.06 2.71
N GLY A 24 8.64 4.52 1.66
CA GLY A 24 10.05 4.77 1.37
C GLY A 24 10.34 6.25 1.10
N TYR A 25 9.52 6.87 0.26
CA TYR A 25 9.59 8.30 -0.04
C TYR A 25 9.48 9.15 1.22
N TRP A 26 8.52 8.84 2.10
CA TRP A 26 8.42 9.49 3.40
C TRP A 26 9.70 9.36 4.21
N GLY A 27 10.26 8.15 4.33
CA GLY A 27 11.48 7.94 5.12
C GLY A 27 12.69 8.76 4.63
N PHE A 28 12.81 8.99 3.32
CA PHE A 28 13.91 9.76 2.72
C PHE A 28 13.66 11.28 2.62
N THR A 29 12.41 11.74 2.73
CA THR A 29 12.06 13.17 2.66
C THR A 29 12.02 13.87 4.02
N ARG A 30 12.26 13.11 5.09
CA ARG A 30 12.32 13.64 6.45
C ARG A 30 13.60 14.46 6.62
N GLY A 31 13.48 15.67 7.19
CA GLY A 31 14.62 16.52 7.56
C GLY A 31 15.38 15.99 8.78
N VAL A 32 15.85 14.75 8.70
CA VAL A 32 16.59 14.03 9.76
C VAL A 32 18.02 13.73 9.32
N SER A 33 18.86 13.25 10.24
CA SER A 33 20.24 12.85 9.91
C SER A 33 20.25 11.72 8.87
N THR A 34 21.29 11.70 8.02
CA THR A 34 21.41 10.72 6.93
C THR A 34 21.23 9.27 7.40
N PRO A 35 21.89 8.78 8.48
CA PRO A 35 21.68 7.40 8.93
C PRO A 35 20.23 7.10 9.30
N LEU A 36 19.52 8.06 9.90
CA LEU A 36 18.12 7.91 10.28
C LEU A 36 17.20 7.91 9.05
N ALA A 37 17.51 8.71 8.03
CA ALA A 37 16.77 8.70 6.77
C ALA A 37 16.89 7.34 6.07
N TRP A 38 18.08 6.72 6.05
CA TRP A 38 18.27 5.36 5.53
C TRP A 38 17.49 4.32 6.34
N LEU A 39 17.56 4.41 7.68
CA LEU A 39 16.82 3.51 8.56
C LEU A 39 15.31 3.59 8.32
N LEU A 40 14.75 4.80 8.19
CA LEU A 40 13.32 4.98 7.93
C LEU A 40 12.94 4.60 6.50
N GLY A 41 13.70 5.09 5.51
CA GLY A 41 13.43 4.92 4.08
C GLY A 41 13.55 3.47 3.60
N LEU A 42 14.35 2.65 4.28
CA LEU A 42 14.46 1.21 3.99
C LEU A 42 13.75 0.33 5.03
N GLY A 43 13.88 0.67 6.31
CA GLY A 43 13.32 -0.11 7.40
C GLY A 43 11.79 -0.11 7.40
N ALA A 44 11.15 1.03 7.12
CA ALA A 44 9.69 1.08 7.08
C ALA A 44 9.10 0.26 5.91
N PRO A 45 9.61 0.34 4.67
CA PRO A 45 9.23 -0.60 3.61
C PRO A 45 9.54 -2.06 3.94
N ALA A 46 10.67 -2.35 4.59
CA ALA A 46 11.01 -3.72 5.00
C ALA A 46 9.99 -4.30 5.99
N VAL A 47 9.54 -3.50 6.97
CA VAL A 47 8.47 -3.89 7.90
C VAL A 47 7.16 -4.16 7.15
N LEU A 48 6.78 -3.29 6.21
CA LEU A 48 5.59 -3.53 5.38
C LEU A 48 5.73 -4.82 4.56
N ILE A 49 6.86 -5.06 3.91
CA ILE A 49 7.11 -6.30 3.15
C ILE A 49 6.94 -7.53 4.05
N ALA A 50 7.48 -7.50 5.28
CA ALA A 50 7.31 -8.58 6.24
C ALA A 50 5.83 -8.78 6.63
N LEU A 51 5.10 -7.71 6.92
CA LEU A 51 3.66 -7.77 7.21
C LEU A 51 2.87 -8.34 6.02
N TRP A 52 3.20 -7.96 4.79
CA TRP A 52 2.57 -8.52 3.60
C TRP A 52 2.87 -10.00 3.43
N ALA A 53 4.12 -10.41 3.60
CA ALA A 53 4.52 -11.81 3.53
C ALA A 53 3.77 -12.66 4.55
N LEU A 54 3.58 -12.14 5.76
CA LEU A 54 2.91 -12.84 6.86
C LEU A 54 1.38 -12.90 6.75
N PHE A 55 0.73 -11.84 6.25
CA PHE A 55 -0.73 -11.69 6.32
C PHE A 55 -1.41 -11.47 4.96
N GLY A 56 -0.70 -10.83 4.02
CA GLY A 56 -1.22 -10.36 2.74
C GLY A 56 -1.04 -11.36 1.59
N SER A 57 0.05 -12.13 1.59
CA SER A 57 0.43 -13.06 0.53
C SER A 57 -0.56 -14.22 0.37
N GLN A 58 -0.67 -14.77 -0.84
CA GLN A 58 -1.43 -16.02 -1.06
C GLN A 58 -0.85 -17.20 -0.27
N LYS A 59 0.46 -17.17 -0.04
CA LYS A 59 1.25 -18.14 0.74
C LYS A 59 1.52 -17.66 2.17
N ALA A 60 0.77 -16.66 2.65
CA ALA A 60 0.91 -16.11 3.98
C ALA A 60 0.72 -17.19 5.06
N SER A 61 1.63 -17.22 6.05
CA SER A 61 1.51 -18.09 7.24
C SER A 61 0.22 -17.79 8.02
N TYR A 62 -0.15 -16.51 8.11
CA TYR A 62 -1.35 -16.04 8.81
C TYR A 62 -2.33 -15.43 7.81
N LYS A 63 -2.85 -16.28 6.91
CA LYS A 63 -3.73 -15.83 5.83
C LYS A 63 -4.99 -15.16 6.37
N THR A 64 -5.08 -13.84 6.18
CA THR A 64 -6.22 -13.04 6.61
C THR A 64 -7.45 -13.32 5.74
N ARG A 65 -8.64 -13.35 6.35
CA ARG A 65 -9.93 -13.60 5.67
C ARG A 65 -11.01 -12.65 6.19
N GLY A 66 -12.04 -12.42 5.38
CA GLY A 66 -13.21 -11.63 5.75
C GLY A 66 -12.84 -10.24 6.28
N ALA A 67 -13.42 -9.84 7.40
CA ALA A 67 -13.20 -8.53 8.01
C ALA A 67 -11.72 -8.25 8.33
N VAL A 68 -10.96 -9.26 8.77
CA VAL A 68 -9.53 -9.10 9.10
C VAL A 68 -8.72 -8.72 7.85
N ARG A 69 -9.06 -9.30 6.69
CA ARG A 69 -8.42 -8.96 5.42
C ARG A 69 -8.70 -7.51 5.04
N VAL A 70 -9.94 -7.05 5.21
CA VAL A 70 -10.33 -5.67 4.94
C VAL A 70 -9.58 -4.71 5.85
N CYS A 71 -9.51 -4.99 7.15
CA CYS A 71 -8.73 -4.17 8.08
C CYS A 71 -7.24 -4.12 7.71
N PHE A 72 -6.65 -5.26 7.35
CA PHE A 72 -5.25 -5.31 6.92
C PHE A 72 -5.00 -4.47 5.66
N GLU A 73 -5.89 -4.56 4.67
CA GLU A 73 -5.77 -3.76 3.45
C GLU A 73 -5.98 -2.27 3.71
N LEU A 74 -6.94 -1.90 4.58
CA LEU A 74 -7.12 -0.51 5.00
C LEU A 74 -5.87 0.04 5.68
N LEU A 75 -5.21 -0.73 6.54
CA LEU A 75 -3.95 -0.34 7.15
C LEU A 75 -2.83 -0.25 6.11
N TRP A 76 -2.77 -1.17 5.15
CA TRP A 76 -1.77 -1.17 4.08
C TRP A 76 -1.83 0.09 3.22
N PHE A 77 -3.00 0.35 2.62
CA PHE A 77 -3.19 1.52 1.76
C PHE A 77 -3.23 2.81 2.58
N GLY A 78 -3.80 2.76 3.78
CA GLY A 78 -3.81 3.87 4.72
C GLY A 78 -2.41 4.31 5.14
N ALA A 79 -1.48 3.38 5.34
CA ALA A 79 -0.07 3.70 5.61
C ALA A 79 0.58 4.46 4.45
N GLY A 80 0.32 4.04 3.20
CA GLY A 80 0.81 4.75 2.02
C GLY A 80 0.25 6.17 1.92
N VAL A 81 -1.07 6.34 2.12
CA VAL A 81 -1.73 7.66 2.13
C VAL A 81 -1.16 8.54 3.25
N ALA A 82 -1.06 8.02 4.47
CA ALA A 82 -0.54 8.76 5.61
C ALA A 82 0.92 9.17 5.39
N ALA A 83 1.75 8.28 4.85
CA ALA A 83 3.15 8.58 4.52
C ALA A 83 3.27 9.73 3.51
N LEU A 84 2.46 9.72 2.44
CA LEU A 84 2.44 10.82 1.46
C LEU A 84 1.99 12.15 2.08
N ILE A 85 0.97 12.13 2.95
CA ILE A 85 0.51 13.33 3.67
C ILE A 85 1.64 13.89 4.55
N VAL A 86 2.26 13.04 5.36
CA VAL A 86 3.33 13.46 6.28
C VAL A 86 4.59 13.90 5.53
N ALA A 87 4.81 13.39 4.32
CA ALA A 87 5.86 13.84 3.41
C ALA A 87 5.53 15.15 2.66
N GLY A 88 4.34 15.74 2.88
CA GLY A 88 3.88 16.96 2.20
C GLY A 88 3.35 16.75 0.78
N ALA A 89 3.33 15.51 0.29
CA ALA A 89 2.86 15.14 -1.05
C ALA A 89 1.34 14.93 -1.10
N VAL A 90 0.56 15.92 -0.61
CA VAL A 90 -0.90 15.78 -0.41
C VAL A 90 -1.66 15.48 -1.70
N ALA A 91 -1.28 16.13 -2.82
CA ALA A 91 -1.91 15.85 -4.12
C ALA A 91 -1.73 14.37 -4.52
N TRP A 92 -0.54 13.80 -4.31
CA TRP A 92 -0.26 12.39 -4.55
C TRP A 92 -1.01 11.48 -3.56
N ALA A 93 -1.15 11.89 -2.30
CA ALA A 93 -1.92 11.15 -1.31
C ALA A 93 -3.40 11.02 -1.72
N ILE A 94 -4.01 12.11 -2.20
CA ILE A 94 -5.40 12.12 -2.66
C ILE A 94 -5.56 11.25 -3.90
N ALA A 95 -4.66 11.39 -4.88
CA ALA A 95 -4.68 10.58 -6.09
C ALA A 95 -4.55 9.08 -5.76
N PHE A 96 -3.59 8.73 -4.90
CA PHE A 96 -3.38 7.36 -4.46
C PHE A 96 -4.61 6.80 -3.72
N ALA A 97 -5.19 7.57 -2.79
CA ALA A 97 -6.40 7.16 -2.07
C ALA A 97 -7.58 6.93 -3.03
N ALA A 98 -7.78 7.81 -4.02
CA ALA A 98 -8.84 7.69 -5.01
C ALA A 98 -8.68 6.44 -5.88
N VAL A 99 -7.46 6.15 -6.35
CA VAL A 99 -7.17 4.94 -7.14
C VAL A 99 -7.36 3.68 -6.30
N CYS A 100 -6.88 3.68 -5.05
CA CYS A 100 -7.09 2.58 -4.10
C CYS A 100 -8.57 2.29 -3.89
N ALA A 101 -9.36 3.32 -3.58
CA ALA A 101 -10.81 3.18 -3.37
C ALA A 101 -11.50 2.67 -4.63
N GLY A 102 -11.27 3.29 -5.79
CA GLY A 102 -11.91 2.90 -7.05
C GLY A 102 -11.57 1.47 -7.44
N SER A 103 -10.29 1.09 -7.43
CA SER A 103 -9.83 -0.24 -7.83
C SER A 103 -10.33 -1.34 -6.88
N LYS A 104 -10.35 -1.08 -5.57
CA LYS A 104 -10.90 -2.02 -4.57
C LYS A 104 -12.42 -2.15 -4.68
N THR A 105 -13.15 -1.07 -4.90
CA THR A 105 -14.60 -1.13 -5.13
C THR A 105 -14.92 -1.95 -6.38
N LEU A 106 -14.18 -1.75 -7.47
CA LEU A 106 -14.32 -2.58 -8.68
C LEU A 106 -14.02 -4.06 -8.39
N ALA A 107 -12.97 -4.35 -7.61
CA ALA A 107 -12.63 -5.73 -7.23
C ALA A 107 -13.77 -6.41 -6.47
N VAL A 108 -14.40 -5.71 -5.51
CA VAL A 108 -15.55 -6.22 -4.76
C VAL A 108 -16.76 -6.46 -5.67
N ILE A 109 -17.12 -5.49 -6.52
CA ILE A 109 -18.24 -5.61 -7.46
C ILE A 109 -18.04 -6.78 -8.43
N TRP A 110 -16.81 -6.95 -8.93
CA TRP A 110 -16.45 -7.97 -9.91
C TRP A 110 -16.03 -9.32 -9.32
N ARG A 111 -16.03 -9.45 -7.99
CA ARG A 111 -15.58 -10.63 -7.23
C ARG A 111 -14.19 -11.11 -7.66
N GLN A 112 -13.24 -10.17 -7.71
CA GLN A 112 -11.81 -10.41 -7.98
C GLN A 112 -11.05 -10.63 -6.68
#